data_AF-A0A1F4QYG0-F1
#
_entry.id   AF-A0A1F4QYG0-F1
#
_cell.length_a   1.000
_cell.length_b   1.000
_cell.length_c   1.000
_cell.angle_alpha   90.00
_cell.angle_beta   90.00
_cell.angle_gamma   90.00
#
_symmetry.space_group_name_H-M   'P 1'
#
loop_
_entity.id
_entity.type
_entity.pdbx_description
1 polymer ?
#
loop_
_entity_poly.entity_id
_entity_poly.type
_entity_poly.pdbx_seq_one_letter_code
_entity_poly.pdbx_strand_id
1 'polypeptide(L)'
;MRSKLLIFALAISIILASCVQDKQALLFYDDFKGLDRGPLSTRLGAFTEYHYLPEAGRKGQWAVSNDRGWWSVREENGERFLYQSKTDEAIYTHPMIVAGDEFWQDFTLSVTFKPESTAHQSGIVFHYQNDRCYYFFGVDGNKTVLKMVKHGSGFHQPFEKILSQTEYQWQPGEPMQAIVKVTGSRIHARLGDGLVLEADDSTYQKGKIGLTANSPTKFMGVKVTTSEADKKTYQAARAEFEKQERQLQAENPRPMLWKKIDTEGFGVGRNLRFGDLDNDGDIDVLIGQVLHHGPKDRNSELSCLTAMTFDGEMLWQIGAPDPWKDRLTNDVGFQIHDIDRDGRNEVIYCRNFEILVADGATGETKYKAATPATPGGKPYNEVYNIFPRILGDCIYFCDLRGTGHDSDMILKDRYRYLWAFNDRLELLWSAECNTGHYPYAYDVDGDGRDEMMIGYTLFDDDGHKLWRLDDTMQDHADGVAIV
;
A
#
# COMPACT_ATOMS: atom_id res chain seq x y z
N MET A 1 39.03 62.97 45.73
CA MET A 1 37.57 62.75 45.88
C MET A 1 36.89 62.98 44.54
N ARG A 2 35.97 62.10 44.15
CA ARG A 2 35.16 62.08 42.90
C ARG A 2 35.85 61.61 41.60
N SER A 3 36.07 60.30 41.44
CA SER A 3 36.07 59.65 40.10
C SER A 3 36.11 58.10 40.13
N LYS A 4 35.60 57.43 41.18
CA LYS A 4 35.62 55.95 41.27
C LYS A 4 34.26 55.30 41.55
N LEU A 5 33.16 55.95 41.18
CA LEU A 5 31.80 55.46 41.50
C LEU A 5 30.88 55.23 40.30
N LEU A 6 31.39 55.21 39.06
CA LEU A 6 30.55 54.95 37.87
C LEU A 6 30.81 53.63 37.14
N ILE A 7 31.83 52.85 37.53
CA ILE A 7 32.16 51.58 36.84
C ILE A 7 31.48 50.37 37.51
N PHE A 8 30.93 50.53 38.72
CA PHE A 8 30.29 49.42 39.45
C PHE A 8 28.79 49.25 39.18
N ALA A 9 28.15 50.20 38.48
CA ALA A 9 26.71 50.15 38.19
C ALA A 9 26.38 49.59 36.79
N LEU A 10 27.36 49.49 35.88
CA LEU A 10 27.14 48.94 34.53
C LEU A 10 27.50 47.44 34.41
N ALA A 11 28.18 46.88 35.41
CA ALA A 11 28.58 45.47 35.42
C ALA A 11 27.53 44.52 36.03
N ILE A 12 26.47 45.04 36.67
CA ILE A 12 25.41 44.22 37.29
C ILE A 12 24.18 44.08 36.38
N SER A 13 24.03 44.93 35.36
CA SER A 13 22.91 44.85 34.41
C SER A 13 23.15 43.91 33.22
N ILE A 14 24.34 43.32 33.08
CA ILE A 14 24.70 42.38 32.00
C ILE A 14 24.81 40.92 32.51
N ILE A 15 24.62 40.67 33.81
CA ILE A 15 24.56 39.31 34.40
C ILE A 15 23.10 38.88 34.69
N LEU A 16 22.14 39.60 34.12
CA LEU A 16 20.77 39.09 33.91
C LEU A 16 20.57 38.83 32.41
N ALA A 17 21.56 38.18 31.78
CA ALA A 17 21.28 37.29 30.66
C ALA A 17 20.42 36.18 31.22
N SER A 18 19.12 36.45 31.17
CA SER A 18 18.02 35.53 31.36
C SER A 18 18.41 34.09 31.05
N CYS A 19 18.55 33.28 32.09
CA CYS A 19 18.09 31.90 32.03
C CYS A 19 16.58 31.97 31.76
N VAL A 20 16.20 32.26 30.52
CA VAL A 20 14.88 31.87 30.02
C VAL A 20 14.96 30.35 30.06
N GLN A 21 14.44 29.79 31.15
CA GLN A 21 14.15 28.37 31.21
C GLN A 21 13.17 28.13 30.07
N ASP A 22 13.71 27.63 28.96
CA ASP A 22 12.97 27.51 27.72
C ASP A 22 11.75 26.65 28.02
N LYS A 23 10.56 27.26 27.98
CA LYS A 23 9.34 26.59 28.45
C LYS A 23 9.17 25.35 27.57
N GLN A 24 9.13 24.19 28.19
CA GLN A 24 8.86 22.94 27.48
C GLN A 24 7.39 22.89 27.06
N ALA A 25 7.17 22.65 25.77
CA ALA A 25 5.88 22.45 25.18
C ALA A 25 5.64 20.96 24.92
N LEU A 26 4.42 20.49 25.17
CA LEU A 26 3.99 19.15 24.76
C LEU A 26 3.64 19.15 23.26
N LEU A 27 4.21 18.21 22.52
CA LEU A 27 3.80 17.88 21.14
C LEU A 27 2.87 16.68 21.12
N PHE A 28 3.17 15.65 21.90
CA PHE A 28 2.44 14.39 21.88
C PHE A 28 2.55 13.66 23.23
N TYR A 29 1.47 12.99 23.60
CA TYR A 29 1.43 12.09 24.74
C TYR A 29 0.38 11.01 24.50
N ASP A 30 0.75 9.76 24.73
CA ASP A 30 -0.19 8.65 24.74
C ASP A 30 0.27 7.59 25.76
N ASP A 31 -0.65 7.19 26.65
CA ASP A 31 -0.50 6.07 27.59
C ASP A 31 -1.41 4.88 27.20
N PHE A 32 -1.95 4.94 25.97
CA PHE A 32 -2.81 3.96 25.33
C PHE A 32 -4.17 3.75 26.00
N LYS A 33 -4.48 4.41 27.13
CA LYS A 33 -5.79 4.31 27.84
C LYS A 33 -6.96 4.76 26.99
N GLY A 34 -6.73 5.69 26.06
CA GLY A 34 -7.73 6.17 25.11
C GLY A 34 -8.04 5.20 23.96
N LEU A 35 -7.29 4.10 23.81
CA LEU A 35 -7.52 3.10 22.77
C LEU A 35 -8.31 1.90 23.31
N ASP A 36 -9.17 1.35 22.45
CA ASP A 36 -9.87 0.10 22.72
C ASP A 36 -8.90 -1.08 22.80
N ARG A 37 -9.19 -2.03 23.68
CA ARG A 37 -8.40 -3.27 23.81
C ARG A 37 -8.63 -4.14 22.59
N GLY A 38 -7.57 -4.76 22.09
CA GLY A 38 -7.61 -5.65 20.94
C GLY A 38 -6.63 -5.25 19.83
N PRO A 39 -6.74 -5.89 18.65
CA PRO A 39 -5.86 -5.60 17.51
C PRO A 39 -6.01 -4.15 17.03
N LEU A 40 -4.88 -3.48 16.74
CA LEU A 40 -4.87 -2.16 16.09
C LEU A 40 -4.96 -2.24 14.57
N SER A 41 -4.67 -3.41 14.01
CA SER A 41 -4.87 -3.70 12.59
C SER A 41 -5.15 -5.18 12.44
N THR A 42 -5.77 -5.54 11.32
CA THR A 42 -6.04 -6.93 10.92
C THR A 42 -5.22 -7.28 9.68
N ARG A 43 -4.86 -8.57 9.52
CA ARG A 43 -4.28 -9.05 8.26
C ARG A 43 -5.37 -9.16 7.23
N LEU A 44 -5.45 -8.14 6.39
CA LEU A 44 -6.45 -8.04 5.33
C LEU A 44 -5.89 -8.50 3.98
N GLY A 45 -4.56 -8.67 3.85
CA GLY A 45 -3.93 -9.04 2.59
C GLY A 45 -4.35 -8.10 1.46
N ALA A 46 -4.60 -8.66 0.28
CA ALA A 46 -5.08 -7.90 -0.87
C ALA A 46 -6.47 -7.27 -0.67
N PHE A 47 -7.21 -7.59 0.41
CA PHE A 47 -8.54 -7.00 0.62
C PHE A 47 -8.49 -5.46 0.72
N THR A 48 -7.42 -4.88 1.29
CA THR A 48 -7.24 -3.41 1.32
C THR A 48 -6.84 -2.79 -0.02
N GLU A 49 -6.40 -3.58 -0.99
CA GLU A 49 -6.08 -3.09 -2.35
C GLU A 49 -7.35 -2.96 -3.21
N TYR A 50 -8.41 -3.69 -2.85
CA TYR A 50 -9.67 -3.74 -3.59
C TYR A 50 -10.83 -3.09 -2.85
N HIS A 51 -10.77 -3.02 -1.51
CA HIS A 51 -11.86 -2.55 -0.66
C HIS A 51 -11.39 -1.51 0.35
N TYR A 52 -12.23 -0.51 0.57
CA TYR A 52 -12.06 0.39 1.71
C TYR A 52 -12.57 -0.28 2.99
N LEU A 53 -11.68 -0.39 3.98
CA LEU A 53 -11.95 -1.05 5.25
C LEU A 53 -11.61 -0.11 6.41
N PRO A 54 -12.61 0.45 7.10
CA PRO A 54 -12.39 1.30 8.28
C PRO A 54 -11.50 0.63 9.35
N GLU A 55 -11.50 -0.71 9.41
CA GLU A 55 -10.70 -1.51 10.34
C GLU A 55 -9.20 -1.47 10.02
N ALA A 56 -8.82 -1.23 8.76
CA ALA A 56 -7.45 -0.99 8.34
C ALA A 56 -6.97 0.45 8.60
N GLY A 57 -7.87 1.35 8.97
CA GLY A 57 -7.55 2.75 9.24
C GLY A 57 -6.76 2.95 10.53
N ARG A 58 -6.37 4.22 10.75
CA ARG A 58 -5.75 4.70 11.98
C ARG A 58 -6.65 4.44 13.19
N LYS A 59 -6.07 4.04 14.33
CA LYS A 59 -6.76 3.89 15.61
C LYS A 59 -6.20 4.90 16.62
N GLY A 60 -7.04 5.81 17.08
CA GLY A 60 -6.60 6.98 17.85
C GLY A 60 -5.55 7.79 17.06
N GLN A 61 -4.38 7.99 17.66
CA GLN A 61 -3.27 8.72 17.04
C GLN A 61 -2.27 7.82 16.30
N TRP A 62 -2.49 6.50 16.26
CA TRP A 62 -1.54 5.51 15.77
C TRP A 62 -1.99 4.84 14.47
N ALA A 63 -1.08 4.72 13.52
CA ALA A 63 -1.27 3.97 12.28
C ALA A 63 -0.22 2.86 12.17
N VAL A 64 -0.67 1.63 11.92
CA VAL A 64 0.23 0.52 11.58
C VAL A 64 0.67 0.73 10.13
N SER A 65 1.96 1.00 9.92
CA SER A 65 2.50 1.39 8.62
C SER A 65 2.81 0.18 7.74
N ASN A 66 3.31 -0.90 8.33
CA ASN A 66 3.54 -2.19 7.68
C ASN A 66 3.14 -3.37 8.60
N ASP A 67 3.24 -4.61 8.11
CA ASP A 67 3.10 -5.82 8.93
C ASP A 67 1.85 -5.82 9.84
N ARG A 68 0.66 -5.70 9.21
CA ARG A 68 -0.62 -5.65 9.92
C ARG A 68 -0.90 -6.93 10.71
N GLY A 69 -1.72 -6.81 11.76
CA GLY A 69 -2.18 -7.93 12.59
C GLY A 69 -1.22 -8.37 13.70
N TRP A 70 -0.12 -7.65 13.92
CA TRP A 70 0.87 -7.95 14.97
C TRP A 70 0.90 -6.92 16.11
N TRP A 71 0.11 -5.86 15.99
CA TRP A 71 -0.01 -4.80 16.99
C TRP A 71 -1.36 -4.88 17.69
N SER A 72 -1.37 -4.85 19.02
CA SER A 72 -2.60 -4.90 19.83
C SER A 72 -2.48 -4.09 21.11
N VAL A 73 -3.57 -3.47 21.54
CA VAL A 73 -3.67 -2.82 22.85
C VAL A 73 -4.08 -3.87 23.87
N ARG A 74 -3.30 -3.99 24.95
CA ARG A 74 -3.50 -4.98 26.02
C ARG A 74 -3.42 -4.30 27.38
N GLU A 75 -3.85 -5.02 28.41
CA GLU A 75 -3.87 -4.54 29.78
C GLU A 75 -3.41 -5.66 30.72
N GLU A 76 -2.45 -5.35 31.60
CA GLU A 76 -1.96 -6.25 32.63
C GLU A 76 -1.82 -5.46 33.94
N ASN A 77 -2.33 -5.99 35.05
CA ASN A 77 -2.27 -5.34 36.37
C ASN A 77 -2.78 -3.88 36.40
N GLY A 78 -3.75 -3.54 35.53
CA GLY A 78 -4.32 -2.20 35.41
C GLY A 78 -3.48 -1.20 34.59
N GLU A 79 -2.37 -1.64 34.00
CA GLU A 79 -1.56 -0.85 33.07
C GLU A 79 -1.90 -1.19 31.63
N ARG A 80 -2.23 -0.18 30.82
CA ARG A 80 -2.51 -0.34 29.39
C ARG A 80 -1.23 -0.12 28.60
N PHE A 81 -1.00 -1.00 27.62
CA PHE A 81 0.19 -0.96 26.78
C PHE A 81 -0.14 -1.38 25.36
N LEU A 82 0.68 -0.90 24.44
CA LEU A 82 0.72 -1.40 23.08
C LEU A 82 1.67 -2.60 23.02
N TYR A 83 1.23 -3.69 22.39
CA TYR A 83 1.98 -4.93 22.27
C TYR A 83 2.23 -5.26 20.80
N GLN A 84 3.51 -5.38 20.45
CA GLN A 84 3.97 -6.04 19.24
C GLN A 84 4.11 -7.53 19.57
N SER A 85 3.60 -8.42 18.71
CA SER A 85 3.69 -9.88 18.92
C SER A 85 4.38 -10.67 17.80
N LYS A 86 4.95 -10.02 16.78
CA LYS A 86 5.64 -10.72 15.69
C LYS A 86 7.05 -11.08 16.14
N THR A 87 7.38 -12.35 16.03
CA THR A 87 8.77 -12.80 16.01
C THR A 87 9.12 -13.04 14.55
N ASP A 88 10.07 -12.28 14.01
CA ASP A 88 10.48 -12.41 12.62
C ASP A 88 12.00 -12.36 12.51
N GLU A 89 12.55 -13.31 11.76
CA GLU A 89 13.96 -13.35 11.41
C GLU A 89 14.26 -12.49 10.17
N ALA A 90 13.23 -12.03 9.44
CA ALA A 90 13.39 -11.14 8.30
C ALA A 90 14.08 -9.83 8.73
N ILE A 91 15.30 -9.65 8.23
CA ILE A 91 16.14 -8.48 8.54
C ILE A 91 15.80 -7.25 7.68
N TYR A 92 15.01 -7.43 6.62
CA TYR A 92 14.75 -6.39 5.61
C TYR A 92 13.42 -5.63 5.81
N THR A 93 12.59 -6.06 6.76
CA THR A 93 11.40 -5.32 7.21
C THR A 93 11.30 -5.39 8.73
N HIS A 94 10.65 -4.39 9.31
CA HIS A 94 10.41 -4.33 10.74
C HIS A 94 8.96 -3.94 10.98
N PRO A 95 8.23 -4.67 11.85
CA PRO A 95 6.89 -4.26 12.25
C PRO A 95 6.90 -2.89 12.88
N MET A 96 6.13 -1.98 12.30
CA MET A 96 6.13 -0.57 12.70
C MET A 96 4.72 -0.03 12.93
N ILE A 97 4.64 0.86 13.91
CA ILE A 97 3.48 1.69 14.16
C ILE A 97 3.93 3.13 14.42
N VAL A 98 3.27 4.08 13.77
CA VAL A 98 3.72 5.47 13.70
C VAL A 98 2.67 6.45 14.21
N ALA A 99 3.15 7.58 14.73
CA ALA A 99 2.32 8.66 15.25
C ALA A 99 3.02 10.02 15.07
N GLY A 100 2.26 11.10 15.26
CA GLY A 100 2.78 12.45 15.20
C GLY A 100 2.79 13.08 13.82
N ASP A 101 3.56 14.16 13.69
CA ASP A 101 3.59 15.02 12.51
C ASP A 101 4.92 14.93 11.76
N GLU A 102 4.88 15.04 10.44
CA GLU A 102 6.06 14.98 9.56
C GLU A 102 6.95 16.23 9.66
N PHE A 103 6.46 17.31 10.27
CA PHE A 103 7.18 18.58 10.42
C PHE A 103 7.87 18.75 11.78
N TRP A 104 7.80 17.78 12.70
CA TRP A 104 8.56 17.83 13.95
C TRP A 104 10.06 17.75 13.68
N GLN A 105 10.84 18.71 14.19
CA GLN A 105 12.29 18.83 13.99
C GLN A 105 13.02 18.56 15.32
N ASP A 106 13.23 19.59 16.13
CA ASP A 106 13.90 19.45 17.41
C ASP A 106 12.90 19.03 18.49
N PHE A 107 13.11 17.87 19.10
CA PHE A 107 12.27 17.37 20.18
C PHE A 107 12.99 16.38 21.08
N THR A 108 12.37 16.09 22.22
CA THR A 108 12.70 14.97 23.10
C THR A 108 11.57 13.95 23.06
N LEU A 109 11.86 12.76 22.55
CA LEU A 109 11.00 11.58 22.58
C LEU A 109 11.39 10.70 23.76
N SER A 110 10.42 10.36 24.61
CA SER A 110 10.60 9.42 25.72
C SER A 110 9.58 8.30 25.60
N VAL A 111 10.05 7.06 25.68
CA VAL A 111 9.21 5.86 25.62
C VAL A 111 9.70 4.83 26.63
N THR A 112 8.75 4.25 27.36
CA THR A 112 9.03 3.07 28.18
C THR A 112 8.57 1.82 27.46
N PHE A 113 9.46 0.84 27.31
CA PHE A 113 9.18 -0.41 26.64
C PHE A 113 9.84 -1.59 27.37
N LYS A 114 9.33 -2.79 27.13
CA LYS A 114 9.70 -4.03 27.80
C LYS A 114 9.73 -5.16 26.76
N PRO A 115 10.91 -5.44 26.17
CA PRO A 115 11.07 -6.55 25.25
C PRO A 115 11.04 -7.89 25.98
N GLU A 116 10.50 -8.93 25.35
CA GLU A 116 10.36 -10.28 25.94
C GLU A 116 11.41 -11.28 25.40
N SER A 117 12.35 -10.82 24.56
CA SER A 117 13.43 -11.63 24.01
C SER A 117 14.63 -10.77 23.63
N THR A 118 15.84 -11.26 23.86
CA THR A 118 17.09 -10.64 23.40
C THR A 118 17.44 -10.99 21.95
N ALA A 119 16.64 -11.79 21.25
CA ALA A 119 17.01 -12.33 19.94
C ALA A 119 17.14 -11.26 18.84
N HIS A 120 16.30 -10.21 18.89
CA HIS A 120 16.21 -9.20 17.83
C HIS A 120 15.92 -7.81 18.39
N GLN A 121 15.95 -6.81 17.51
CA GLN A 121 15.79 -5.42 17.90
C GLN A 121 14.40 -5.09 18.50
N SER A 122 14.39 -4.14 19.44
CA SER A 122 13.20 -3.52 20.02
C SER A 122 13.53 -2.10 20.46
N GLY A 123 12.68 -1.13 20.08
CA GLY A 123 12.96 0.26 20.43
C GLY A 123 12.05 1.27 19.77
N ILE A 124 12.59 2.47 19.63
CA ILE A 124 11.87 3.65 19.15
C ILE A 124 12.43 4.14 17.83
N VAL A 125 11.54 4.74 17.06
CA VAL A 125 11.81 5.37 15.76
C VAL A 125 11.54 6.86 15.86
N PHE A 126 12.42 7.66 15.27
CA PHE A 126 12.29 9.12 15.22
C PHE A 126 12.76 9.68 13.87
N HIS A 127 12.25 10.85 13.51
CA HIS A 127 12.34 11.43 12.16
C HIS A 127 11.92 10.43 11.07
N TYR A 128 10.85 9.70 11.32
CA TYR A 128 10.27 8.76 10.36
C TYR A 128 9.75 9.49 9.11
N GLN A 129 10.20 9.06 7.93
CA GLN A 129 9.68 9.47 6.63
C GLN A 129 8.76 8.41 6.03
N ASN A 130 9.20 7.15 6.05
CA ASN A 130 8.51 5.96 5.57
C ASN A 130 9.17 4.71 6.20
N ASP A 131 8.62 3.52 5.96
CA ASP A 131 9.10 2.24 6.54
C ASP A 131 10.52 1.82 6.11
N ARG A 132 11.19 2.63 5.28
CA ARG A 132 12.57 2.41 4.83
C ARG A 132 13.48 3.61 5.10
N CYS A 133 13.00 4.66 5.76
CA CYS A 133 13.73 5.92 5.97
C CYS A 133 13.41 6.52 7.34
N TYR A 134 14.30 6.31 8.32
CA TYR A 134 14.13 6.77 9.70
C TYR A 134 15.43 6.62 10.52
N TYR A 135 15.45 7.14 11.75
CA TYR A 135 16.43 6.73 12.76
C TYR A 135 15.80 5.76 13.77
N PHE A 136 16.62 4.83 14.27
CA PHE A 136 16.27 3.88 15.31
C PHE A 136 17.16 4.04 16.53
N PHE A 137 16.57 3.96 17.72
CA PHE A 137 17.29 3.81 18.97
C PHE A 137 16.61 2.75 19.85
N GLY A 138 17.39 1.81 20.37
CA GLY A 138 16.87 0.74 21.21
C GLY A 138 17.91 -0.34 21.45
N VAL A 139 17.43 -1.53 21.79
CA VAL A 139 18.27 -2.72 21.94
C VAL A 139 18.20 -3.57 20.68
N ASP A 140 19.30 -4.25 20.34
CA ASP A 140 19.38 -5.29 19.32
C ASP A 140 20.40 -6.33 19.79
N GLY A 141 19.94 -7.53 20.12
CA GLY A 141 20.78 -8.47 20.87
C GLY A 141 21.12 -7.93 22.27
N ASN A 142 22.39 -8.14 22.64
CA ASN A 142 22.99 -7.57 23.84
C ASN A 142 23.67 -6.22 23.57
N LYS A 143 23.15 -5.43 22.62
CA LYS A 143 23.68 -4.10 22.30
C LYS A 143 22.58 -3.06 22.40
N THR A 144 22.97 -1.86 22.83
CA THR A 144 22.18 -0.66 22.54
C THR A 144 22.69 -0.07 21.23
N VAL A 145 21.78 0.24 20.32
CA VAL A 145 22.09 0.67 18.95
C VAL A 145 21.37 1.98 18.64
N LEU A 146 22.12 2.94 18.11
CA LEU A 146 21.63 4.13 17.42
C LEU A 146 22.01 4.01 15.94
N LYS A 147 21.03 3.90 15.05
CA LYS A 147 21.27 3.73 13.61
C LYS A 147 20.35 4.60 12.75
N MET A 148 20.83 4.87 11.54
CA MET A 148 20.06 5.49 10.46
C MET A 148 19.71 4.42 9.43
N VAL A 149 18.44 4.37 9.03
CA VAL A 149 17.93 3.49 7.98
C VAL A 149 17.57 4.34 6.77
N LYS A 150 18.01 3.93 5.58
CA LYS A 150 17.68 4.54 4.29
C LYS A 150 17.23 3.45 3.33
N HIS A 151 16.54 3.83 2.25
CA HIS A 151 16.13 2.93 1.19
C HIS A 151 17.15 1.82 0.93
N GLY A 152 16.66 0.60 0.73
CA GLY A 152 17.52 -0.56 0.51
C GLY A 152 18.35 -0.43 -0.77
N SER A 153 19.52 -1.05 -0.78
CA SER A 153 20.42 -1.10 -1.95
C SER A 153 19.97 -2.12 -3.01
N GLY A 154 18.97 -2.94 -2.69
CA GLY A 154 18.45 -3.99 -3.56
C GLY A 154 17.29 -4.74 -2.90
N PHE A 155 16.81 -5.79 -3.57
CA PHE A 155 15.77 -6.69 -3.06
C PHE A 155 16.23 -7.35 -1.76
N HIS A 156 15.45 -7.16 -0.68
CA HIS A 156 15.77 -7.64 0.68
C HIS A 156 17.15 -7.21 1.22
N GLN A 157 17.70 -6.10 0.72
CA GLN A 157 18.96 -5.53 1.20
C GLN A 157 18.71 -4.17 1.86
N PRO A 158 18.40 -4.12 3.17
CA PRO A 158 18.20 -2.85 3.87
C PRO A 158 19.53 -2.06 3.93
N PHE A 159 19.46 -0.74 3.84
CA PHE A 159 20.61 0.12 4.11
C PHE A 159 20.53 0.65 5.53
N GLU A 160 21.43 0.16 6.39
CA GLU A 160 21.51 0.58 7.78
C GLU A 160 22.92 1.07 8.12
N LYS A 161 23.02 2.30 8.62
CA LYS A 161 24.27 2.90 9.10
C LYS A 161 24.21 2.99 10.61
N ILE A 162 25.03 2.19 11.30
CA ILE A 162 25.24 2.33 12.75
C ILE A 162 25.94 3.66 13.00
N LEU A 163 25.30 4.55 13.74
CA LEU A 163 25.87 5.84 14.12
C LEU A 163 26.63 5.73 15.43
N SER A 164 26.10 4.95 16.37
CA SER A 164 26.72 4.67 17.66
C SER A 164 26.13 3.37 18.23
N GLN A 165 26.93 2.60 18.96
CA GLN A 165 26.47 1.39 19.64
C GLN A 165 27.38 1.05 20.83
N THR A 166 26.84 0.34 21.81
CA THR A 166 27.62 -0.23 22.92
C THR A 166 27.00 -1.55 23.37
N GLU A 167 27.83 -2.43 23.93
CA GLU A 167 27.34 -3.63 24.63
C GLU A 167 26.46 -3.21 25.82
N TYR A 168 25.36 -3.92 26.00
CA TYR A 168 24.39 -3.71 27.05
C TYR A 168 23.75 -5.04 27.42
N GLN A 169 24.00 -5.48 28.66
CA GLN A 169 23.43 -6.71 29.20
C GLN A 169 22.12 -6.38 29.89
N TRP A 170 21.07 -7.11 29.53
CA TRP A 170 19.72 -6.92 30.05
C TRP A 170 18.96 -8.25 30.04
N GLN A 171 17.88 -8.34 30.80
CA GLN A 171 17.04 -9.54 30.85
C GLN A 171 15.69 -9.32 30.18
N PRO A 172 15.19 -10.31 29.42
CA PRO A 172 13.82 -10.29 28.91
C PRO A 172 12.80 -9.95 29.99
N GLY A 173 11.91 -9.01 29.68
CA GLY A 173 10.87 -8.56 30.58
C GLY A 173 11.30 -7.45 31.56
N GLU A 174 12.53 -6.96 31.51
CA GLU A 174 12.93 -5.74 32.23
C GLU A 174 12.39 -4.49 31.51
N PRO A 175 11.72 -3.56 32.22
CA PRO A 175 11.29 -2.30 31.63
C PRO A 175 12.50 -1.38 31.39
N MET A 176 12.54 -0.76 30.22
CA MET A 176 13.57 0.17 29.79
C MET A 176 12.94 1.49 29.36
N GLN A 177 13.61 2.59 29.69
CA GLN A 177 13.24 3.92 29.20
C GLN A 177 14.24 4.38 28.15
N ALA A 178 13.78 4.52 26.90
CA ALA A 178 14.53 5.22 25.86
C ALA A 178 14.15 6.69 25.85
N ILE A 179 15.14 7.57 25.82
CA ILE A 179 14.96 9.00 25.61
C ILE A 179 15.89 9.46 24.48
N VAL A 180 15.33 10.02 23.42
CA VAL A 180 16.09 10.62 22.33
C VAL A 180 15.80 12.11 22.30
N LYS A 181 16.83 12.93 22.44
CA LYS A 181 16.78 14.36 22.19
C LYS A 181 17.49 14.66 20.87
N VAL A 182 16.77 15.30 19.95
CA VAL A 182 17.32 15.80 18.69
C VAL A 182 17.40 17.32 18.74
N THR A 183 18.53 17.88 18.29
CA THR A 183 18.74 19.32 18.15
C THR A 183 19.58 19.59 16.90
N GLY A 184 18.95 20.03 15.82
CA GLY A 184 19.56 20.05 14.50
C GLY A 184 20.00 18.65 14.06
N SER A 185 21.30 18.49 13.75
CA SER A 185 21.89 17.18 13.41
C SER A 185 22.34 16.36 14.62
N ARG A 186 22.33 16.94 15.82
CA ARG A 186 22.83 16.26 17.02
C ARG A 186 21.75 15.40 17.62
N ILE A 187 22.09 14.13 17.83
CA ILE A 187 21.24 13.13 18.44
C ILE A 187 21.88 12.72 19.75
N HIS A 188 21.16 12.91 20.86
CA HIS A 188 21.55 12.44 22.19
C HIS A 188 20.52 11.43 22.68
N ALA A 189 20.91 10.16 22.74
CA ALA A 189 20.04 9.04 23.03
C ALA A 189 20.46 8.35 24.32
N ARG A 190 19.52 8.17 25.25
CA ARG A 190 19.74 7.55 26.56
C ARG A 190 18.84 6.35 26.77
N LEU A 191 19.40 5.25 27.25
CA LEU A 191 18.66 4.05 27.68
C LEU A 191 18.88 3.81 29.18
N GLY A 192 17.78 3.75 29.95
CA GLY A 192 17.86 3.60 31.41
C GLY A 192 18.67 4.73 32.08
N ASP A 193 19.21 4.49 33.26
CA ASP A 193 19.74 5.56 34.13
C ASP A 193 21.15 6.09 33.78
N GLY A 194 21.81 5.57 32.74
CA GLY A 194 23.18 6.03 32.46
C GLY A 194 23.80 5.69 31.11
N LEU A 195 23.19 4.82 30.29
CA LEU A 195 23.76 4.52 28.97
C LEU A 195 23.38 5.63 28.00
N VAL A 196 24.38 6.31 27.44
CA VAL A 196 24.22 7.40 26.48
C VAL A 196 24.96 7.07 25.20
N LEU A 197 24.27 7.23 24.07
CA LEU A 197 24.83 7.23 22.73
C LEU A 197 24.61 8.61 22.11
N GLU A 198 25.64 9.10 21.40
CA GLU A 198 25.57 10.37 20.69
C GLU A 198 25.96 10.17 19.22
N ALA A 199 25.36 10.98 18.35
CA ALA A 199 25.71 11.07 16.93
C ALA A 199 25.47 12.48 16.40
N ASP A 200 26.17 12.83 15.33
CA ASP A 200 25.90 13.99 14.49
C ASP A 200 25.57 13.48 13.08
N ASP A 201 24.29 13.53 12.69
CA ASP A 201 23.81 13.07 11.40
C ASP A 201 22.61 13.92 10.95
N SER A 202 22.64 14.39 9.70
CA SER A 202 21.64 15.31 9.14
C SER A 202 20.79 14.67 8.04
N THR A 203 20.82 13.34 7.91
CA THR A 203 20.08 12.61 6.86
C THR A 203 18.58 12.90 6.92
N TYR A 204 17.98 12.93 8.11
CA TYR A 204 16.59 13.33 8.32
C TYR A 204 16.52 14.41 9.40
N GLN A 205 16.00 15.59 9.05
CA GLN A 205 15.93 16.75 9.96
C GLN A 205 14.56 16.98 10.57
N LYS A 206 13.55 16.27 10.08
CA LYS A 206 12.18 16.33 10.58
C LYS A 206 11.51 14.99 10.39
N GLY A 207 10.42 14.69 11.10
CA GLY A 207 9.57 13.56 10.79
C GLY A 207 8.78 13.05 11.98
N LYS A 208 7.95 12.04 11.71
CA LYS A 208 7.10 11.39 12.71
C LYS A 208 7.94 10.59 13.72
N ILE A 209 7.26 10.09 14.74
CA ILE A 209 7.80 9.06 15.64
C ILE A 209 7.19 7.69 15.31
N GLY A 210 7.83 6.64 15.77
CA GLY A 210 7.28 5.30 15.70
C GLY A 210 7.82 4.38 16.77
N LEU A 211 7.20 3.20 16.85
CA LEU A 211 7.63 2.09 17.68
C LEU A 211 7.90 0.90 16.76
N THR A 212 8.97 0.16 17.04
CA THR A 212 9.34 -1.01 16.25
C THR A 212 9.91 -2.11 17.14
N ALA A 213 9.61 -3.35 16.79
CA ALA A 213 10.22 -4.51 17.38
C ALA A 213 10.18 -5.69 16.42
N ASN A 214 11.23 -6.51 16.44
CA ASN A 214 11.33 -7.81 15.76
C ASN A 214 11.17 -8.97 16.74
N SER A 215 10.72 -8.68 17.96
CA SER A 215 10.42 -9.63 19.02
C SER A 215 9.27 -9.09 19.87
N PRO A 216 8.50 -9.96 20.54
CA PRO A 216 7.38 -9.53 21.35
C PRO A 216 7.80 -8.47 22.37
N THR A 217 7.12 -7.33 22.37
CA THR A 217 7.50 -6.14 23.13
C THR A 217 6.29 -5.35 23.58
N LYS A 218 6.30 -4.96 24.85
CA LYS A 218 5.30 -4.07 25.46
C LYS A 218 5.79 -2.63 25.44
N PHE A 219 4.96 -1.69 25.01
CA PHE A 219 5.20 -0.24 25.04
C PHE A 219 4.14 0.43 25.90
N MET A 220 4.54 1.14 26.96
CA MET A 220 3.63 1.54 28.04
C MET A 220 3.31 3.04 28.06
N GLY A 221 4.16 3.88 27.47
CA GLY A 221 3.87 5.31 27.37
C GLY A 221 4.83 6.02 26.44
N VAL A 222 4.31 7.00 25.70
CA VAL A 222 5.05 7.78 24.71
C VAL A 222 4.84 9.25 25.00
N LYS A 223 5.92 10.01 25.09
CA LYS A 223 5.88 11.45 25.32
C LYS A 223 6.85 12.16 24.39
N VAL A 224 6.37 13.19 23.70
CA VAL A 224 7.19 14.06 22.87
C VAL A 224 7.05 15.50 23.36
N THR A 225 8.17 16.10 23.73
CA THR A 225 8.26 17.51 24.14
C THR A 225 9.24 18.27 23.27
N THR A 226 9.08 19.59 23.20
CA THR A 226 9.99 20.49 22.49
C THR A 226 10.03 21.85 23.20
N SER A 227 10.80 22.82 22.71
CA SER A 227 10.73 24.21 23.20
C SER A 227 9.50 24.93 22.63
N GLU A 228 8.96 25.94 23.31
CA GLU A 228 7.91 26.79 22.73
C GLU A 228 8.34 27.47 21.42
N ALA A 229 9.63 27.74 21.24
CA ALA A 229 10.17 28.30 20.00
C ALA A 229 10.07 27.29 18.84
N ASP A 230 10.54 26.07 19.06
CA ASP A 230 10.52 25.01 18.05
C ASP A 230 9.09 24.57 17.73
N LYS A 231 8.19 24.57 18.72
CA LYS A 231 6.76 24.32 18.48
C LYS A 231 6.16 25.36 17.52
N LYS A 232 6.51 26.64 17.68
CA LYS A 232 6.08 27.71 16.75
C LYS A 232 6.70 27.53 15.37
N THR A 233 7.98 27.16 15.29
CA THR A 233 8.67 26.87 14.03
C THR A 233 7.96 25.74 13.27
N TYR A 234 7.66 24.63 13.95
CA TYR A 234 6.87 23.52 13.41
C TYR A 234 5.48 23.98 12.92
N GLN A 235 4.74 24.73 13.74
CA GLN A 235 3.40 25.20 13.39
C GLN A 235 3.41 26.13 12.16
N ALA A 236 4.42 27.00 12.05
CA ALA A 236 4.59 27.86 10.88
C ALA A 236 4.90 27.04 9.62
N ALA A 237 5.78 26.03 9.71
CA ALA A 237 6.08 25.14 8.60
C ALA A 237 4.85 24.33 8.14
N ARG A 238 4.05 23.82 9.09
CA ARG A 238 2.79 23.13 8.80
C ARG A 238 1.79 24.05 8.11
N ALA A 239 1.63 25.27 8.62
CA ALA A 239 0.70 26.25 8.04
C ALA A 239 1.10 26.68 6.61
N GLU A 240 2.40 26.83 6.35
CA GLU A 240 2.88 27.13 5.00
C GLU A 240 2.66 25.94 4.05
N PHE A 241 2.92 24.71 4.50
CA PHE A 241 2.63 23.51 3.71
C PHE A 241 1.14 23.39 3.37
N GLU A 242 0.25 23.58 4.35
CA GLU A 242 -1.20 23.54 4.13
C GLU A 242 -1.67 24.66 3.20
N LYS A 243 -1.01 25.82 3.23
CA LYS A 243 -1.28 26.91 2.28
C LYS A 243 -0.85 26.53 0.87
N GLN A 244 0.33 25.94 0.71
CA GLN A 244 0.82 25.43 -0.57
C GLN A 244 -0.10 24.32 -1.11
N GLU A 245 -0.49 23.36 -0.26
CA GLU A 245 -1.42 22.29 -0.62
C GLU A 245 -2.76 22.86 -1.10
N ARG A 246 -3.35 23.81 -0.36
CA ARG A 246 -4.58 24.49 -0.77
C ARG A 246 -4.43 25.25 -2.08
N GLN A 247 -3.26 25.87 -2.32
CA GLN A 247 -2.98 26.55 -3.58
C GLN A 247 -2.94 25.55 -4.73
N LEU A 248 -2.16 24.46 -4.61
CA LEU A 248 -2.08 23.40 -5.61
C LEU A 248 -3.46 22.76 -5.88
N GLN A 249 -4.26 22.52 -4.83
CA GLN A 249 -5.63 22.04 -4.96
C GLN A 249 -6.53 23.05 -5.69
N ALA A 250 -6.32 24.36 -5.50
CA ALA A 250 -7.09 25.41 -6.18
C ALA A 250 -6.68 25.63 -7.65
N GLU A 251 -5.43 25.29 -8.00
CA GLU A 251 -4.93 25.29 -9.38
C GLU A 251 -5.47 24.12 -10.20
N ASN A 252 -5.93 23.05 -9.54
CA ASN A 252 -6.57 21.91 -10.18
C ASN A 252 -8.10 22.09 -10.28
N PRO A 253 -8.76 21.52 -11.31
CA PRO A 253 -10.22 21.45 -11.35
C PRO A 253 -10.76 20.83 -10.05
N ARG A 254 -11.76 21.48 -9.46
CA ARG A 254 -12.40 20.93 -8.25
C ARG A 254 -13.24 19.72 -8.64
N PRO A 255 -13.18 18.60 -7.90
CA PRO A 255 -14.13 17.52 -8.09
C PRO A 255 -15.54 18.08 -7.87
N MET A 256 -16.37 17.99 -8.90
CA MET A 256 -17.77 18.37 -8.82
C MET A 256 -18.59 17.10 -8.67
N LEU A 257 -19.55 17.11 -7.74
CA LEU A 257 -20.57 16.09 -7.70
C LEU A 257 -21.36 16.18 -9.02
N TRP A 258 -21.19 15.19 -9.88
CA TRP A 258 -21.90 15.12 -11.16
C TRP A 258 -23.25 14.42 -11.00
N LYS A 259 -23.25 13.16 -10.56
CA LYS A 259 -24.44 12.33 -10.38
C LYS A 259 -24.40 11.57 -9.06
N LYS A 260 -25.57 11.11 -8.61
CA LYS A 260 -25.74 10.16 -7.52
C LYS A 260 -26.61 9.04 -8.03
N ILE A 261 -26.06 7.82 -8.05
CA ILE A 261 -26.76 6.62 -8.46
C ILE A 261 -26.90 5.68 -7.27
N ASP A 262 -27.99 4.92 -7.25
CA ASP A 262 -28.20 3.85 -6.28
C ASP A 262 -27.70 2.54 -6.89
N THR A 263 -26.88 1.82 -6.14
CA THR A 263 -26.31 0.52 -6.54
C THR A 263 -26.59 -0.56 -5.49
N GLU A 264 -27.60 -0.38 -4.65
CA GLU A 264 -27.96 -1.35 -3.62
C GLU A 264 -28.21 -2.73 -4.23
N GLY A 265 -27.61 -3.76 -3.62
CA GLY A 265 -27.77 -5.17 -4.01
C GLY A 265 -26.82 -5.68 -5.08
N PHE A 266 -26.23 -4.82 -5.93
CA PHE A 266 -25.33 -5.25 -7.02
C PHE A 266 -24.00 -4.50 -7.10
N GLY A 267 -23.90 -3.28 -6.57
CA GLY A 267 -22.70 -2.43 -6.63
C GLY A 267 -21.59 -2.91 -5.71
N VAL A 268 -20.61 -3.63 -6.24
CA VAL A 268 -19.52 -4.22 -5.44
C VAL A 268 -18.18 -4.15 -6.14
N GLY A 269 -17.10 -3.99 -5.36
CA GLY A 269 -15.71 -4.07 -5.82
C GLY A 269 -15.21 -2.92 -6.71
N ARG A 270 -13.92 -2.97 -7.07
CA ARG A 270 -13.27 -1.99 -7.95
C ARG A 270 -13.49 -2.24 -9.45
N ASN A 271 -14.09 -3.38 -9.81
CA ASN A 271 -14.20 -3.82 -11.19
C ASN A 271 -15.43 -3.21 -11.84
N LEU A 272 -15.34 -1.92 -12.17
CA LEU A 272 -16.29 -1.22 -13.01
C LEU A 272 -15.72 -1.12 -14.43
N ARG A 273 -16.58 -1.16 -15.45
CA ARG A 273 -16.22 -0.79 -16.83
C ARG A 273 -17.07 0.38 -17.27
N PHE A 274 -16.49 1.23 -18.10
CA PHE A 274 -17.11 2.43 -18.61
C PHE A 274 -17.03 2.40 -20.12
N GLY A 275 -18.17 2.59 -20.78
CA GLY A 275 -18.29 2.60 -22.24
C GLY A 275 -19.73 2.88 -22.63
N ASP A 276 -19.93 3.41 -23.83
CA ASP A 276 -21.26 3.71 -24.39
C ASP A 276 -21.93 2.38 -24.78
N LEU A 277 -22.86 1.89 -23.96
CA LEU A 277 -23.46 0.56 -24.13
C LEU A 277 -24.65 0.60 -25.07
N ASP A 278 -25.45 1.67 -25.06
CA ASP A 278 -26.66 1.79 -25.89
C ASP A 278 -26.47 2.62 -27.17
N ASN A 279 -25.25 3.11 -27.40
CA ASN A 279 -24.81 3.88 -28.57
C ASN A 279 -25.53 5.23 -28.70
N ASP A 280 -25.83 5.88 -27.57
CA ASP A 280 -26.40 7.23 -27.52
C ASP A 280 -25.34 8.35 -27.46
N GLY A 281 -24.07 7.98 -27.28
CA GLY A 281 -22.92 8.87 -27.22
C GLY A 281 -22.51 9.30 -25.80
N ASP A 282 -23.28 8.96 -24.78
CA ASP A 282 -22.93 9.12 -23.38
C ASP A 282 -22.27 7.83 -22.84
N ILE A 283 -21.50 7.95 -21.76
CA ILE A 283 -20.78 6.80 -21.17
C ILE A 283 -21.68 6.13 -20.14
N ASP A 284 -21.81 4.81 -20.21
CA ASP A 284 -22.49 3.98 -19.22
C ASP A 284 -21.51 3.31 -18.26
N VAL A 285 -22.06 2.62 -17.25
CA VAL A 285 -21.30 1.79 -16.33
C VAL A 285 -21.80 0.35 -16.34
N LEU A 286 -20.85 -0.58 -16.45
CA LEU A 286 -21.06 -2.01 -16.28
C LEU A 286 -20.43 -2.48 -14.97
N ILE A 287 -21.26 -3.11 -14.14
CA ILE A 287 -20.91 -3.59 -12.81
C ILE A 287 -20.92 -5.12 -12.81
N GLY A 288 -19.81 -5.75 -12.38
CA GLY A 288 -19.68 -7.20 -12.30
C GLY A 288 -19.65 -7.71 -10.86
N GLN A 289 -20.58 -8.59 -10.49
CA GLN A 289 -20.51 -9.38 -9.26
C GLN A 289 -19.93 -10.76 -9.53
N VAL A 290 -19.11 -11.25 -8.60
CA VAL A 290 -18.31 -12.46 -8.80
C VAL A 290 -18.82 -13.65 -8.02
N LEU A 291 -18.64 -14.85 -8.56
CA LEU A 291 -18.77 -16.12 -7.83
C LEU A 291 -17.38 -16.66 -7.55
N HIS A 292 -17.09 -16.95 -6.28
CA HIS A 292 -15.84 -17.58 -5.88
C HIS A 292 -15.94 -19.10 -5.85
N HIS A 293 -14.85 -19.75 -6.21
CA HIS A 293 -14.68 -21.19 -6.23
C HIS A 293 -13.47 -21.63 -5.41
N GLY A 294 -13.63 -22.70 -4.64
CA GLY A 294 -12.59 -23.21 -3.76
C GLY A 294 -12.43 -22.38 -2.48
N PRO A 295 -11.27 -22.46 -1.80
CA PRO A 295 -11.06 -21.71 -0.57
C PRO A 295 -10.86 -20.22 -0.88
N LYS A 296 -11.65 -19.36 -0.22
CA LYS A 296 -11.62 -17.90 -0.38
C LYS A 296 -11.94 -17.50 -1.84
N ASP A 297 -11.21 -16.54 -2.41
CA ASP A 297 -11.43 -15.90 -3.71
C ASP A 297 -10.30 -16.19 -4.73
N ARG A 298 -9.70 -17.38 -4.60
CA ARG A 298 -8.56 -17.80 -5.43
C ARG A 298 -8.94 -18.09 -6.88
N ASN A 299 -10.20 -18.44 -7.13
CA ASN A 299 -10.73 -18.71 -8.45
C ASN A 299 -12.10 -18.03 -8.50
N SER A 300 -12.25 -17.01 -9.34
CA SER A 300 -13.52 -16.29 -9.45
C SER A 300 -13.92 -16.16 -10.92
N GLU A 301 -15.22 -16.13 -11.14
CA GLU A 301 -15.83 -15.80 -12.43
C GLU A 301 -16.99 -14.83 -12.21
N LEU A 302 -17.57 -14.30 -13.28
CA LEU A 302 -18.76 -13.48 -13.16
C LEU A 302 -20.01 -14.30 -12.83
N SER A 303 -20.85 -13.73 -11.97
CA SER A 303 -22.13 -14.32 -11.58
C SER A 303 -23.33 -13.46 -11.95
N CYS A 304 -23.14 -12.14 -11.92
CA CYS A 304 -24.11 -11.14 -12.34
C CYS A 304 -23.38 -9.98 -13.03
N LEU A 305 -23.96 -9.46 -14.11
CA LEU A 305 -23.56 -8.22 -14.77
C LEU A 305 -24.76 -7.28 -14.77
N THR A 306 -24.56 -6.02 -14.39
CA THR A 306 -25.59 -4.98 -14.42
C THR A 306 -25.06 -3.81 -15.24
N ALA A 307 -25.74 -3.48 -16.34
CA ALA A 307 -25.49 -2.30 -17.15
C ALA A 307 -26.45 -1.19 -16.76
N MET A 308 -25.94 0.02 -16.59
CA MET A 308 -26.76 1.17 -16.24
C MET A 308 -26.14 2.47 -16.72
N THR A 309 -26.99 3.47 -16.95
CA THR A 309 -26.58 4.84 -17.23
C THR A 309 -26.17 5.55 -15.94
N PHE A 310 -25.43 6.65 -16.04
CA PHE A 310 -25.12 7.51 -14.88
C PHE A 310 -26.33 8.30 -14.34
N ASP A 311 -27.48 8.23 -15.01
CA ASP A 311 -28.76 8.74 -14.50
C ASP A 311 -29.50 7.71 -13.62
N GLY A 312 -28.96 6.50 -13.47
CA GLY A 312 -29.53 5.46 -12.63
C GLY A 312 -30.55 4.56 -13.36
N GLU A 313 -30.67 4.69 -14.69
CA GLU A 313 -31.47 3.78 -15.50
C GLU A 313 -30.72 2.48 -15.72
N MET A 314 -31.33 1.36 -15.36
CA MET A 314 -30.79 0.04 -15.65
C MET A 314 -31.14 -0.35 -17.08
N LEU A 315 -30.13 -0.52 -17.93
CA LEU A 315 -30.29 -0.95 -19.31
C LEU A 315 -30.67 -2.44 -19.36
N TRP A 316 -29.88 -3.28 -18.69
CA TRP A 316 -30.12 -4.71 -18.58
C TRP A 316 -29.33 -5.34 -17.43
N GLN A 317 -29.71 -6.57 -17.06
CA GLN A 317 -29.01 -7.36 -16.05
C GLN A 317 -28.94 -8.83 -16.48
N ILE A 318 -27.72 -9.38 -16.51
CA ILE A 318 -27.45 -10.79 -16.82
C ILE A 318 -27.12 -11.52 -15.51
N GLY A 319 -27.92 -12.52 -15.16
CA GLY A 319 -27.78 -13.25 -13.89
C GLY A 319 -28.66 -12.65 -12.78
N ALA A 320 -28.47 -13.11 -11.55
CA ALA A 320 -29.20 -12.63 -10.39
C ALA A 320 -28.22 -11.96 -9.42
N PRO A 321 -28.48 -10.72 -8.98
CA PRO A 321 -27.61 -10.04 -8.05
C PRO A 321 -27.68 -10.71 -6.69
N ASP A 322 -26.56 -10.66 -5.96
CA ASP A 322 -26.42 -11.32 -4.68
C ASP A 322 -25.65 -10.39 -3.72
N PRO A 323 -26.32 -9.85 -2.68
CA PRO A 323 -25.67 -8.98 -1.70
C PRO A 323 -24.53 -9.63 -0.91
N TRP A 324 -24.41 -10.96 -0.93
CA TRP A 324 -23.32 -11.68 -0.26
C TRP A 324 -22.08 -11.85 -1.15
N LYS A 325 -22.14 -11.46 -2.43
CA LYS A 325 -21.03 -11.51 -3.39
C LYS A 325 -20.34 -10.15 -3.52
N ASP A 326 -20.03 -9.54 -2.38
CA ASP A 326 -19.50 -8.18 -2.26
C ASP A 326 -17.97 -8.12 -2.11
N ARG A 327 -17.32 -9.27 -2.08
CA ARG A 327 -15.87 -9.41 -1.83
C ARG A 327 -15.14 -9.79 -3.10
N LEU A 328 -13.95 -9.22 -3.26
CA LEU A 328 -13.08 -9.46 -4.41
C LEU A 328 -11.65 -9.06 -4.08
N THR A 329 -10.67 -9.94 -4.28
CA THR A 329 -9.23 -9.58 -4.28
C THR A 329 -8.50 -10.09 -5.50
N ASN A 330 -9.23 -10.22 -6.60
CA ASN A 330 -8.70 -10.77 -7.83
C ASN A 330 -9.29 -10.17 -9.08
N ASP A 331 -8.65 -10.48 -10.20
CA ASP A 331 -9.14 -10.11 -11.52
C ASP A 331 -10.28 -11.06 -11.94
N VAL A 332 -11.15 -10.53 -12.79
CA VAL A 332 -12.18 -11.31 -13.48
C VAL A 332 -12.30 -10.79 -14.92
N GLY A 333 -12.41 -11.71 -15.87
CA GLY A 333 -12.39 -11.39 -17.29
C GLY A 333 -13.71 -10.78 -17.76
N PHE A 334 -13.79 -9.44 -17.80
CA PHE A 334 -14.80 -8.72 -18.58
C PHE A 334 -14.36 -7.32 -18.98
N GLN A 335 -14.83 -6.88 -20.14
CA GLN A 335 -14.55 -5.59 -20.76
C GLN A 335 -15.74 -5.13 -21.63
N ILE A 336 -15.72 -3.85 -21.98
CA ILE A 336 -16.58 -3.24 -22.99
C ILE A 336 -15.68 -2.88 -24.18
N HIS A 337 -16.03 -3.31 -25.39
CA HIS A 337 -15.25 -3.03 -26.60
C HIS A 337 -16.07 -3.28 -27.87
N ASP A 338 -15.92 -2.44 -28.88
CA ASP A 338 -16.43 -2.66 -30.25
C ASP A 338 -15.53 -3.67 -30.96
N ILE A 339 -15.73 -4.97 -30.73
CA ILE A 339 -14.78 -6.00 -31.18
C ILE A 339 -14.90 -6.27 -32.69
N ASP A 340 -16.10 -6.12 -33.24
CA ASP A 340 -16.39 -6.38 -34.65
C ASP A 340 -16.37 -5.12 -35.55
N ARG A 341 -16.11 -3.96 -34.95
CA ARG A 341 -15.90 -2.67 -35.61
C ARG A 341 -17.14 -2.18 -36.35
N ASP A 342 -18.33 -2.49 -35.82
CA ASP A 342 -19.59 -1.99 -36.36
C ASP A 342 -19.98 -0.61 -35.82
N GLY A 343 -19.17 -0.08 -34.89
CA GLY A 343 -19.35 1.22 -34.24
C GLY A 343 -20.17 1.14 -32.96
N ARG A 344 -20.56 -0.05 -32.50
CA ARG A 344 -21.29 -0.28 -31.25
C ARG A 344 -20.45 -1.15 -30.32
N ASN A 345 -20.55 -0.93 -29.02
CA ASN A 345 -19.80 -1.73 -28.08
C ASN A 345 -20.46 -3.08 -27.81
N GLU A 346 -19.64 -4.12 -27.67
CA GLU A 346 -20.00 -5.38 -27.03
C GLU A 346 -19.59 -5.40 -25.56
N VAL A 347 -20.22 -6.28 -24.80
CA VAL A 347 -19.71 -6.75 -23.51
C VAL A 347 -19.11 -8.13 -23.68
N ILE A 348 -17.79 -8.22 -23.51
CA ILE A 348 -17.04 -9.47 -23.61
C ILE A 348 -16.69 -9.94 -22.20
N TYR A 349 -17.06 -11.16 -21.85
CA TYR A 349 -16.88 -11.65 -20.48
C TYR A 349 -16.75 -13.17 -20.37
N CYS A 350 -16.17 -13.63 -19.27
CA CYS A 350 -16.06 -15.05 -18.95
C CYS A 350 -17.05 -15.48 -17.85
N ARG A 351 -17.80 -16.56 -18.13
CA ARG A 351 -18.73 -17.18 -17.18
C ARG A 351 -19.04 -18.63 -17.58
N ASN A 352 -19.16 -19.52 -16.60
CA ASN A 352 -19.50 -20.93 -16.78
C ASN A 352 -18.53 -21.67 -17.73
N PHE A 353 -17.24 -21.34 -17.70
CA PHE A 353 -16.23 -21.85 -18.64
C PHE A 353 -16.50 -21.51 -20.12
N GLU A 354 -17.18 -20.39 -20.37
CA GLU A 354 -17.41 -19.82 -21.69
C GLU A 354 -16.86 -18.39 -21.74
N ILE A 355 -16.40 -17.99 -22.92
CA ILE A 355 -16.19 -16.61 -23.33
C ILE A 355 -17.45 -16.20 -24.08
N LEU A 356 -18.12 -15.16 -23.62
CA LEU A 356 -19.36 -14.66 -24.19
C LEU A 356 -19.12 -13.27 -24.77
N VAL A 357 -19.63 -13.04 -25.97
CA VAL A 357 -19.72 -11.72 -26.59
C VAL A 357 -21.20 -11.36 -26.63
N ALA A 358 -21.60 -10.37 -25.85
CA ALA A 358 -22.97 -9.87 -25.78
C ALA A 358 -23.08 -8.49 -26.41
N ASP A 359 -24.22 -8.23 -27.03
CA ASP A 359 -24.60 -6.90 -27.51
C ASP A 359 -24.62 -5.91 -26.33
N GLY A 360 -23.95 -4.78 -26.46
CA GLY A 360 -23.80 -3.81 -25.37
C GLY A 360 -25.13 -3.21 -24.92
N ALA A 361 -26.07 -3.00 -25.85
CA ALA A 361 -27.32 -2.30 -25.57
C ALA A 361 -28.36 -3.20 -24.89
N THR A 362 -28.30 -4.51 -25.14
CA THR A 362 -29.33 -5.46 -24.71
C THR A 362 -28.83 -6.53 -23.75
N GLY A 363 -27.52 -6.80 -23.72
CA GLY A 363 -26.93 -7.94 -23.01
C GLY A 363 -27.24 -9.29 -23.66
N GLU A 364 -27.86 -9.32 -24.83
CA GLU A 364 -28.12 -10.57 -25.57
C GLU A 364 -26.81 -11.14 -26.12
N THR A 365 -26.57 -12.44 -25.90
CA THR A 365 -25.35 -13.10 -26.41
C THR A 365 -25.40 -13.17 -27.94
N LYS A 366 -24.46 -12.47 -28.61
CA LYS A 366 -24.24 -12.54 -30.07
C LYS A 366 -23.62 -13.89 -30.44
N TYR A 367 -22.52 -14.26 -29.77
CA TYR A 367 -21.83 -15.53 -29.95
C TYR A 367 -20.98 -15.86 -28.71
N LYS A 368 -20.49 -17.11 -28.65
CA LYS A 368 -19.68 -17.59 -27.53
C LYS A 368 -18.80 -18.76 -27.93
N ALA A 369 -17.74 -18.98 -27.16
CA ALA A 369 -16.85 -20.13 -27.25
C ALA A 369 -16.55 -20.69 -25.86
N ALA A 370 -16.12 -21.95 -25.76
CA ALA A 370 -15.62 -22.47 -24.49
C ALA A 370 -14.29 -21.79 -24.14
N THR A 371 -14.06 -21.47 -22.87
CA THR A 371 -12.72 -21.03 -22.42
C THR A 371 -11.68 -22.11 -22.67
N PRO A 372 -10.39 -21.74 -22.85
CA PRO A 372 -9.31 -22.70 -23.03
C PRO A 372 -9.29 -23.82 -22.00
N ALA A 373 -8.96 -25.03 -22.47
CA ALA A 373 -8.63 -26.12 -21.56
C ALA A 373 -7.34 -25.76 -20.81
N THR A 374 -7.30 -26.08 -19.51
CA THR A 374 -6.08 -25.96 -18.72
C THR A 374 -5.01 -26.84 -19.37
N PRO A 375 -3.83 -26.31 -19.73
CA PRO A 375 -2.82 -27.10 -20.44
C PRO A 375 -2.47 -28.39 -19.70
N GLY A 376 -2.51 -29.53 -20.41
CA GLY A 376 -2.36 -30.87 -19.84
C GLY A 376 -3.64 -31.47 -19.25
N GLY A 377 -4.78 -30.77 -19.31
CA GLY A 377 -6.11 -31.25 -18.90
C GLY A 377 -6.28 -31.46 -17.39
N LYS A 378 -5.36 -30.92 -16.58
CA LYS A 378 -5.37 -31.04 -15.12
C LYS A 378 -5.05 -29.70 -14.47
N PRO A 379 -5.54 -29.43 -13.25
CA PRO A 379 -5.11 -28.29 -12.47
C PRO A 379 -3.60 -28.13 -12.46
N TYR A 380 -3.12 -26.92 -12.71
CA TYR A 380 -1.69 -26.66 -12.66
C TYR A 380 -1.14 -26.80 -11.23
N ASN A 381 -1.90 -26.35 -10.25
CA ASN A 381 -1.58 -26.51 -8.84
C ASN A 381 -2.88 -26.74 -8.03
N GLU A 382 -2.75 -26.94 -6.72
CA GLU A 382 -3.88 -27.23 -5.83
C GLU A 382 -4.72 -25.98 -5.46
N VAL A 383 -4.31 -24.80 -5.92
CA VAL A 383 -4.77 -23.50 -5.42
C VAL A 383 -5.51 -22.69 -6.49
N TYR A 384 -4.91 -22.57 -7.66
CA TYR A 384 -5.33 -21.77 -8.80
C TYR A 384 -5.59 -22.67 -10.01
N ASN A 385 -6.54 -22.26 -10.84
CA ASN A 385 -6.91 -22.96 -12.07
C ASN A 385 -7.27 -24.44 -11.80
N ILE A 386 -8.07 -24.67 -10.76
CA ILE A 386 -8.43 -26.01 -10.25
C ILE A 386 -9.44 -26.77 -11.11
N PHE A 387 -9.74 -26.26 -12.30
CA PHE A 387 -10.76 -26.78 -13.21
C PHE A 387 -10.14 -27.26 -14.52
N PRO A 388 -10.84 -28.15 -15.28
CA PRO A 388 -10.37 -28.61 -16.59
C PRO A 388 -10.26 -27.50 -17.65
N ARG A 389 -10.97 -26.39 -17.44
CA ARG A 389 -10.93 -25.17 -18.25
C ARG A 389 -10.70 -23.98 -17.33
N ILE A 390 -10.10 -22.93 -17.86
CA ILE A 390 -9.90 -21.70 -17.09
C ILE A 390 -11.22 -20.97 -16.88
N LEU A 391 -11.37 -20.26 -15.77
CA LEU A 391 -12.52 -19.38 -15.52
C LEU A 391 -12.43 -18.06 -16.30
N GLY A 392 -11.23 -17.69 -16.76
CA GLY A 392 -10.94 -16.39 -17.37
C GLY A 392 -10.64 -15.34 -16.31
N ASP A 393 -9.41 -14.87 -16.27
CA ASP A 393 -8.93 -13.96 -15.22
C ASP A 393 -8.90 -12.50 -15.70
N CYS A 394 -8.45 -12.27 -16.93
CA CYS A 394 -8.34 -10.95 -17.54
C CYS A 394 -8.52 -11.03 -19.06
N ILE A 395 -9.16 -10.00 -19.61
CA ILE A 395 -9.35 -9.77 -21.05
C ILE A 395 -8.68 -8.45 -21.42
N TYR A 396 -7.94 -8.45 -22.54
CA TYR A 396 -7.28 -7.30 -23.13
C TYR A 396 -7.45 -7.32 -24.66
N PHE A 397 -7.56 -6.16 -25.29
CA PHE A 397 -7.73 -6.02 -26.74
C PHE A 397 -6.50 -5.35 -27.37
N CYS A 398 -6.12 -5.80 -28.55
CA CYS A 398 -4.95 -5.35 -29.32
C CYS A 398 -5.10 -5.71 -30.80
N ASP A 399 -4.19 -5.26 -31.66
CA ASP A 399 -4.18 -5.53 -33.10
C ASP A 399 -3.00 -6.43 -33.53
N LEU A 400 -3.07 -7.71 -33.15
CA LEU A 400 -2.04 -8.70 -33.51
C LEU A 400 -2.02 -8.98 -35.04
N ARG A 401 -3.18 -8.84 -35.70
CA ARG A 401 -3.30 -9.11 -37.14
C ARG A 401 -2.93 -7.91 -38.01
N GLY A 402 -2.74 -6.71 -37.46
CA GLY A 402 -2.45 -5.48 -38.20
C GLY A 402 -3.61 -4.99 -39.06
N THR A 403 -4.82 -5.04 -38.51
CA THR A 403 -6.08 -4.62 -39.15
C THR A 403 -6.39 -3.12 -38.99
N GLY A 404 -5.56 -2.40 -38.26
CA GLY A 404 -5.72 -1.02 -37.86
C GLY A 404 -6.81 -0.81 -36.80
N HIS A 405 -7.12 -1.85 -36.01
CA HIS A 405 -8.14 -1.84 -34.97
C HIS A 405 -7.89 -2.98 -33.97
N ASP A 406 -8.14 -2.74 -32.69
CA ASP A 406 -7.90 -3.69 -31.60
C ASP A 406 -8.95 -4.81 -31.56
N SER A 407 -9.14 -5.52 -32.66
CA SER A 407 -10.14 -6.59 -32.81
C SER A 407 -9.65 -7.95 -32.31
N ASP A 408 -8.39 -8.07 -31.91
CA ASP A 408 -7.84 -9.29 -31.31
C ASP A 408 -7.91 -9.22 -29.79
N MET A 409 -8.03 -10.39 -29.16
CA MET A 409 -8.27 -10.51 -27.73
C MET A 409 -7.25 -11.43 -27.08
N ILE A 410 -6.60 -10.94 -26.03
CA ILE A 410 -5.84 -11.76 -25.09
C ILE A 410 -6.73 -12.16 -23.93
N LEU A 411 -6.82 -13.47 -23.67
CA LEU A 411 -7.37 -14.04 -22.45
C LEU A 411 -6.24 -14.72 -21.68
N LYS A 412 -6.14 -14.46 -20.37
CA LYS A 412 -5.21 -15.16 -19.50
C LYS A 412 -5.88 -15.97 -18.39
N ASP A 413 -5.13 -16.95 -17.90
CA ASP A 413 -5.34 -17.49 -16.57
C ASP A 413 -4.62 -16.64 -15.51
N ARG A 414 -4.75 -17.02 -14.25
CA ARG A 414 -4.26 -16.22 -13.13
C ARG A 414 -2.77 -15.85 -13.24
N TYR A 415 -1.86 -16.81 -13.44
CA TYR A 415 -0.42 -16.58 -13.27
C TYR A 415 0.49 -17.37 -14.22
N ARG A 416 -0.03 -18.04 -15.27
CA ARG A 416 0.81 -18.96 -16.08
C ARG A 416 0.56 -18.97 -17.58
N TYR A 417 -0.68 -18.92 -18.03
CA TYR A 417 -1.01 -19.17 -19.42
C TYR A 417 -1.88 -18.07 -20.00
N LEU A 418 -1.69 -17.84 -21.30
CA LEU A 418 -2.46 -16.89 -22.08
C LEU A 418 -2.78 -17.44 -23.47
N TRP A 419 -3.84 -16.90 -24.06
CA TRP A 419 -4.38 -17.28 -25.36
C TRP A 419 -4.79 -16.03 -26.11
N ALA A 420 -4.35 -15.93 -27.37
CA ALA A 420 -4.77 -14.90 -28.29
C ALA A 420 -5.87 -15.43 -29.20
N PHE A 421 -6.91 -14.62 -29.37
CA PHE A 421 -8.07 -14.91 -30.20
C PHE A 421 -8.31 -13.77 -31.18
N ASN A 422 -8.92 -14.08 -32.32
CA ASN A 422 -9.50 -13.04 -33.16
C ASN A 422 -10.91 -12.63 -32.68
N ASP A 423 -11.50 -11.68 -33.40
CA ASP A 423 -12.86 -11.14 -33.21
C ASP A 423 -13.96 -12.22 -33.17
N ARG A 424 -13.72 -13.40 -33.74
CA ARG A 424 -14.67 -14.53 -33.77
C ARG A 424 -14.41 -15.58 -32.69
N LEU A 425 -13.54 -15.29 -31.72
CA LEU A 425 -13.06 -16.25 -30.70
C LEU A 425 -12.34 -17.46 -31.30
N GLU A 426 -11.76 -17.32 -32.50
CA GLU A 426 -10.88 -18.34 -33.09
C GLU A 426 -9.47 -18.16 -32.52
N LEU A 427 -8.87 -19.24 -32.00
CA LEU A 427 -7.54 -19.20 -31.42
C LEU A 427 -6.49 -18.87 -32.49
N LEU A 428 -5.70 -17.82 -32.24
CA LEU A 428 -4.55 -17.45 -33.05
C LEU A 428 -3.30 -18.19 -32.55
N TRP A 429 -2.97 -18.01 -31.27
CA TRP A 429 -1.84 -18.66 -30.60
C TRP A 429 -2.06 -18.74 -29.08
N SER A 430 -1.20 -19.50 -28.40
CA SER A 430 -1.20 -19.61 -26.94
C SER A 430 0.22 -19.71 -26.40
N ALA A 431 0.46 -19.16 -25.22
CA ALA A 431 1.78 -19.12 -24.62
C ALA A 431 1.76 -19.37 -23.10
N GLU A 432 2.95 -19.60 -22.56
CA GLU A 432 3.20 -19.74 -21.12
C GLU A 432 4.21 -18.69 -20.66
N CYS A 433 3.91 -17.96 -19.59
CA CYS A 433 4.82 -17.04 -18.89
C CYS A 433 4.29 -16.76 -17.48
N ASN A 434 5.02 -16.02 -16.65
CA ASN A 434 4.43 -15.44 -15.44
C ASN A 434 3.45 -14.32 -15.85
N THR A 435 2.16 -14.60 -15.93
CA THR A 435 1.21 -13.66 -16.58
C THR A 435 0.89 -12.41 -15.76
N GLY A 436 1.22 -12.37 -14.46
CA GLY A 436 0.90 -11.22 -13.62
C GLY A 436 -0.60 -10.87 -13.62
N HIS A 437 -0.91 -9.58 -13.54
CA HIS A 437 -2.29 -9.07 -13.43
C HIS A 437 -2.88 -8.53 -14.75
N TYR A 438 -2.15 -7.70 -15.52
CA TYR A 438 -2.69 -7.08 -16.73
C TYR A 438 -1.61 -6.88 -17.81
N PRO A 439 -1.88 -7.24 -19.08
CA PRO A 439 -0.94 -7.06 -20.19
C PRO A 439 -0.93 -5.62 -20.73
N TYR A 440 0.00 -5.33 -21.63
CA TYR A 440 0.09 -4.08 -22.39
C TYR A 440 0.62 -4.39 -23.79
N ALA A 441 -0.04 -3.90 -24.84
CA ALA A 441 0.38 -4.12 -26.23
C ALA A 441 0.81 -2.82 -26.92
N TYR A 442 1.76 -2.94 -27.85
CA TYR A 442 2.29 -1.84 -28.65
C TYR A 442 3.13 -2.40 -29.81
N ASP A 443 2.97 -1.85 -31.02
CA ASP A 443 3.88 -2.05 -32.16
C ASP A 443 5.30 -1.49 -31.88
N VAL A 444 6.14 -2.31 -31.25
CA VAL A 444 7.51 -1.94 -30.84
C VAL A 444 8.50 -1.98 -31.98
N ASP A 445 8.24 -2.74 -33.05
CA ASP A 445 9.17 -2.91 -34.17
C ASP A 445 8.77 -2.16 -35.46
N GLY A 446 7.55 -1.63 -35.51
CA GLY A 446 7.02 -0.78 -36.57
C GLY A 446 6.46 -1.53 -37.76
N ASP A 447 6.09 -2.81 -37.62
CA ASP A 447 5.55 -3.63 -38.71
C ASP A 447 4.04 -3.45 -38.93
N GLY A 448 3.37 -2.69 -38.05
CA GLY A 448 1.94 -2.41 -38.07
C GLY A 448 1.08 -3.42 -37.32
N ARG A 449 1.68 -4.27 -36.48
CA ARG A 449 1.02 -5.22 -35.58
C ARG A 449 1.49 -4.97 -34.16
N ASP A 450 0.66 -5.31 -33.19
CA ASP A 450 1.05 -5.12 -31.80
C ASP A 450 1.86 -6.30 -31.25
N GLU A 451 3.01 -5.99 -30.65
CA GLU A 451 3.64 -6.88 -29.67
C GLU A 451 2.91 -6.78 -28.34
N MET A 452 3.02 -7.83 -27.52
CA MET A 452 2.29 -7.90 -26.25
C MET A 452 3.24 -8.21 -25.09
N MET A 453 3.32 -7.27 -24.16
CA MET A 453 4.04 -7.41 -22.90
C MET A 453 3.09 -7.93 -21.82
N ILE A 454 3.49 -9.00 -21.14
CA ILE A 454 2.75 -9.53 -19.99
C ILE A 454 3.72 -10.12 -18.96
N GLY A 455 3.56 -9.71 -17.72
CA GLY A 455 4.48 -10.07 -16.64
C GLY A 455 5.89 -9.59 -16.90
N TYR A 456 6.81 -10.52 -17.17
CA TYR A 456 8.19 -10.21 -17.55
C TYR A 456 8.58 -10.78 -18.91
N THR A 457 7.60 -11.02 -19.78
CA THR A 457 7.81 -11.57 -21.12
C THR A 457 7.18 -10.65 -22.16
N LEU A 458 7.95 -10.32 -23.20
CA LEU A 458 7.46 -9.66 -24.40
C LEU A 458 7.26 -10.71 -25.50
N PHE A 459 6.07 -10.70 -26.09
CA PHE A 459 5.67 -11.55 -27.19
C PHE A 459 5.56 -10.75 -28.49
N ASP A 460 5.94 -11.39 -29.59
CA ASP A 460 5.67 -10.98 -30.97
C ASP A 460 4.18 -11.15 -31.30
N ASP A 461 3.72 -10.59 -32.42
CA ASP A 461 2.31 -10.66 -32.89
C ASP A 461 1.79 -12.10 -33.01
N ASP A 462 2.70 -13.04 -33.30
CA ASP A 462 2.43 -14.47 -33.50
C ASP A 462 2.61 -15.34 -32.24
N GLY A 463 2.94 -14.72 -31.11
CA GLY A 463 3.17 -15.40 -29.83
C GLY A 463 4.60 -15.92 -29.64
N HIS A 464 5.54 -15.62 -30.55
CA HIS A 464 6.97 -15.85 -30.31
C HIS A 464 7.47 -14.99 -29.15
N LYS A 465 8.37 -15.53 -28.31
CA LYS A 465 8.95 -14.76 -27.20
C LYS A 465 10.15 -13.97 -27.70
N LEU A 466 10.02 -12.66 -27.77
CA LEU A 466 11.14 -11.76 -28.11
C LEU A 466 12.18 -11.74 -26.98
N TRP A 467 11.72 -11.66 -25.73
CA TRP A 467 12.56 -11.81 -24.54
C TRP A 467 11.74 -12.17 -23.29
N ARG A 468 12.42 -12.64 -22.24
CA ARG A 468 11.79 -12.94 -20.94
C ARG A 468 12.74 -12.72 -19.77
N LEU A 469 12.18 -12.39 -18.59
CA LEU A 469 12.90 -12.35 -17.31
C LEU A 469 12.27 -13.25 -16.23
N ASP A 470 11.33 -14.12 -16.61
CA ASP A 470 10.62 -15.02 -15.69
C ASP A 470 11.54 -15.87 -14.80
N ASP A 471 12.72 -16.27 -15.29
CA ASP A 471 13.69 -17.07 -14.49
C ASP A 471 14.52 -16.22 -13.51
N THR A 472 14.51 -14.89 -13.69
CA THR A 472 15.26 -13.94 -12.87
C THR A 472 14.37 -13.29 -11.80
N MET A 473 13.13 -13.00 -12.16
CA MET A 473 12.14 -12.36 -11.29
C MET A 473 11.35 -13.42 -10.53
N GLN A 474 11.41 -13.38 -9.19
CA GLN A 474 10.86 -14.44 -8.35
C GLN A 474 9.36 -14.28 -8.02
N ASP A 475 8.81 -13.08 -8.20
CA ASP A 475 7.41 -12.75 -7.93
C ASP A 475 6.69 -12.34 -9.20
N HIS A 476 5.37 -12.36 -9.25
CA HIS A 476 4.56 -11.89 -10.36
C HIS A 476 4.53 -10.35 -10.49
N ALA A 477 4.24 -9.85 -11.69
CA ALA A 477 4.08 -8.41 -11.92
C ALA A 477 2.62 -7.99 -11.72
N ASP A 478 2.39 -6.88 -11.01
CA ASP A 478 1.06 -6.29 -10.82
C ASP A 478 0.59 -5.46 -12.03
N GLY A 479 1.50 -5.15 -12.95
CA GLY A 479 1.21 -4.44 -14.19
C GLY A 479 2.47 -4.19 -15.00
N VAL A 480 2.29 -3.88 -16.26
CA VAL A 480 3.36 -3.53 -17.20
C VAL A 480 2.98 -2.29 -18.00
N ALA A 481 3.99 -1.56 -18.46
CA ALA A 481 3.82 -0.44 -19.37
C ALA A 481 5.01 -0.41 -20.33
N ILE A 482 4.73 -0.11 -21.60
CA ILE A 482 5.72 0.21 -22.63
C ILE A 482 5.70 1.74 -22.76
N VAL A 483 6.85 2.40 -22.62
CA VAL A 483 6.96 3.88 -22.53
C VAL A 483 7.93 4.47 -23.54
#